data_AF-A0A6I9PUU9-F1
#
_entry.id   AF-A0A6I9PUU9-F1
#
_cell.length_a   1.000
_cell.length_b   1.000
_cell.length_c   1.000
_cell.angle_alpha   90.00
_cell.angle_beta   90.00
_cell.angle_gamma   90.00
#
_symmetry.space_group_name_H-M   'P 1'
#
loop_
_entity.id
_entity.type
_entity.pdbx_description
1 polymer ?
#
loop_
_entity_poly.entity_id
_entity_poly.type
_entity_poly.pdbx_seq_one_letter_code
_entity_poly.pdbx_strand_id
1 'polypeptide(L)'
;AFVISFTSDFIPRMVYQYMYSPDGSMHGFVNHTLSYFNVSHFQEGKEPMDPLHLGYHVEICRYKDYREPPWSATPYEISKEFWTVLAVRLAFVIIFQNVVMLMSDIVDWLIPDIPKDISMQIHKEKILLVELFMREEHSKSRNLDSRVSGKGKANSSNSSNNNNYSTTVHPRSGPHNSTGSL
;
A
#
# COMPACT_ATOMS: atom_id res chain seq x y z
N ALA A 1 4.82 -10.66 9.44
CA ALA A 1 4.12 -10.71 10.75
C ALA A 1 4.12 -12.13 11.35
N PHE A 2 3.45 -13.10 10.71
CA PHE A 2 3.27 -14.46 11.25
C PHE A 2 4.56 -15.22 11.57
N VAL A 3 5.59 -15.13 10.72
CA VAL A 3 6.90 -15.76 10.99
C VAL A 3 7.47 -15.23 12.31
N ILE A 4 7.52 -13.92 12.46
CA ILE A 4 8.04 -13.26 13.67
C ILE A 4 7.21 -13.62 14.91
N SER A 5 5.89 -13.74 14.81
CA SER A 5 5.05 -14.03 15.98
C SER A 5 5.04 -15.51 16.39
N PHE A 6 5.08 -16.43 15.43
CA PHE A 6 4.90 -17.86 15.70
C PHE A 6 6.22 -18.65 15.76
N THR A 7 7.23 -18.29 14.97
CA THR A 7 8.51 -19.02 14.95
C THR A 7 9.57 -18.37 15.83
N SER A 8 9.46 -17.07 16.13
CA SER A 8 10.40 -16.39 17.02
C SER A 8 10.00 -16.51 18.49
N ASP A 9 11.00 -16.65 19.35
CA ASP A 9 10.83 -16.52 20.80
C ASP A 9 10.71 -15.05 21.26
N PHE A 10 10.63 -14.09 20.33
CA PHE A 10 10.52 -12.67 20.66
C PHE A 10 9.31 -12.35 21.56
N ILE A 11 8.11 -12.78 21.16
CA ILE A 11 6.88 -12.52 21.90
C ILE A 11 6.88 -13.14 23.31
N PRO A 12 7.14 -14.45 23.49
CA PRO A 12 7.15 -15.04 24.84
C PRO A 12 8.23 -14.45 25.74
N ARG A 13 9.40 -14.06 25.20
CA ARG A 13 10.44 -13.37 25.99
C ARG A 13 9.98 -12.01 26.44
N MET A 14 9.37 -11.24 25.54
CA MET A 14 8.82 -9.92 25.85
C MET A 14 7.73 -10.02 26.93
N VAL A 15 6.76 -10.94 26.76
CA VAL A 15 5.71 -11.19 27.75
C VAL A 15 6.30 -11.57 29.10
N TYR A 16 7.29 -12.46 29.13
CA TYR A 16 7.96 -12.84 30.38
C TYR A 16 8.62 -11.63 31.07
N GLN A 17 9.39 -10.82 30.33
CA GLN A 17 10.04 -9.64 30.89
C GLN A 17 9.06 -8.64 31.48
N TYR A 18 7.93 -8.39 30.80
CA TYR A 18 6.99 -7.35 31.21
C TYR A 18 5.97 -7.79 32.25
N MET A 19 5.57 -9.07 32.25
CA MET A 19 4.48 -9.55 33.13
C MET A 19 4.95 -10.46 34.26
N TYR A 20 6.06 -11.19 34.09
CA TYR A 20 6.46 -12.27 34.99
C TYR A 20 7.83 -12.05 35.65
N SER A 21 8.69 -11.22 35.07
CA SER A 21 10.02 -10.95 35.60
C SER A 21 9.95 -9.88 36.70
N PRO A 22 10.35 -10.21 37.94
CA PRO A 22 10.28 -9.25 39.07
C PRO A 22 11.28 -8.11 38.94
N ASP A 23 12.38 -8.34 38.24
CA ASP A 23 13.52 -7.45 38.04
C ASP A 23 13.67 -7.00 36.57
N GLY A 24 12.76 -7.43 35.69
CA GLY A 24 12.82 -7.16 34.25
C GLY A 24 13.95 -7.91 33.53
N SER A 25 14.68 -8.79 34.23
CA SER A 25 15.74 -9.58 33.66
C SER A 25 15.21 -10.82 32.93
N MET A 26 16.07 -11.46 32.14
CA MET A 26 15.76 -12.75 31.52
C MET A 26 16.08 -13.95 32.42
N HIS A 27 16.43 -13.70 33.67
CA HIS A 27 16.72 -14.75 34.61
C HIS A 27 15.45 -15.56 34.88
N GLY A 28 15.53 -16.89 34.79
CA GLY A 28 14.38 -17.77 35.00
C GLY A 28 13.45 -17.99 33.79
N PHE A 29 13.67 -17.30 32.65
CA PHE A 29 12.83 -17.48 31.46
C PHE A 29 12.74 -18.93 31.00
N VAL A 30 13.89 -19.63 30.93
CA VAL A 30 13.94 -21.04 30.52
C VAL A 30 13.18 -21.91 31.51
N ASN A 31 13.30 -21.65 32.82
CA ASN A 31 12.55 -22.39 33.83
C ASN A 31 11.04 -22.13 33.78
N HIS A 32 10.61 -20.97 33.28
CA HIS A 32 9.22 -20.64 33.09
C HIS A 32 8.62 -21.27 31.83
N THR A 33 9.37 -21.28 30.72
CA THR A 33 8.92 -21.82 29.43
C THR A 33 9.02 -23.35 29.33
N LEU A 34 9.63 -24.01 30.32
CA LEU A 34 9.74 -25.46 30.37
C LEU A 34 8.72 -26.08 31.32
N SER A 35 7.91 -27.01 30.83
CA SER A 35 7.01 -27.83 31.62
C SER A 35 7.69 -29.07 32.18
N TYR A 36 7.20 -29.56 33.32
CA TYR A 36 7.69 -30.79 33.96
C TYR A 36 6.92 -32.01 33.47
N PHE A 37 7.62 -33.11 33.21
CA PHE A 37 7.03 -34.40 32.89
C PHE A 37 7.63 -35.49 33.78
N ASN A 38 6.77 -36.29 34.41
CA ASN A 38 7.22 -37.44 35.18
C ASN A 38 7.42 -38.63 34.23
N VAL A 39 8.61 -39.19 34.21
CA VAL A 39 8.99 -40.32 33.32
C VAL A 39 8.11 -41.54 33.59
N SER A 40 7.64 -41.75 34.82
CA SER A 40 6.73 -42.85 35.14
C SER A 40 5.35 -42.74 34.49
N HIS A 41 5.00 -41.61 33.86
CA HIS A 41 3.72 -41.40 33.19
C HIS A 41 3.80 -41.66 31.67
N PHE A 42 4.90 -42.25 31.18
CA PHE A 42 4.94 -42.72 29.80
C PHE A 42 3.88 -43.82 29.58
N GLN A 43 3.25 -43.78 28.40
CA GLN A 43 2.39 -44.88 27.97
C GLN A 43 3.25 -46.11 27.70
N GLU A 44 2.71 -47.29 28.01
CA GLU A 44 3.38 -48.57 27.75
C GLU A 44 3.93 -48.62 26.32
N GLY A 45 5.23 -48.90 26.19
CA GLY A 45 5.91 -49.00 24.89
C GLY A 45 6.36 -47.68 24.24
N LYS A 46 6.14 -46.52 24.88
CA LYS A 46 6.70 -45.20 24.46
C LYS A 46 7.86 -44.72 25.32
N GLU A 47 8.33 -45.57 26.23
CA GLU A 47 9.47 -45.28 27.08
C GLU A 47 10.78 -45.22 26.26
N PRO A 48 11.79 -44.47 26.72
CA PRO A 48 13.10 -44.47 26.11
C PRO A 48 13.70 -45.89 26.10
N MET A 49 14.28 -46.30 24.98
CA MET A 49 14.98 -47.60 24.86
C MET A 49 16.17 -47.73 25.82
N ASP A 50 16.77 -46.60 26.21
CA ASP A 50 17.86 -46.51 27.17
C ASP A 50 17.56 -45.44 28.24
N PRO A 51 16.91 -45.81 29.36
CA PRO A 51 16.59 -44.88 30.44
C PRO A 51 17.83 -44.44 31.24
N LEU A 52 18.99 -45.08 31.04
CA LEU A 52 20.26 -44.78 31.71
C LEU A 52 21.28 -44.14 30.76
N HIS A 53 20.85 -43.61 29.62
CA HIS A 53 21.75 -43.02 28.63
C HIS A 53 22.70 -41.96 29.21
N LEU A 54 22.26 -41.25 30.25
CA LEU A 54 23.01 -40.19 30.90
C LEU A 54 23.86 -40.66 32.10
N GLY A 55 23.89 -41.97 32.37
CA GLY A 55 24.63 -42.58 33.48
C GLY A 55 23.92 -42.56 34.83
N TYR A 56 22.71 -42.01 34.91
CA TYR A 56 21.86 -42.00 36.10
C TYR A 56 20.37 -42.05 35.74
N HIS A 57 19.52 -42.52 36.67
CA HIS A 57 18.09 -42.63 36.46
C HIS A 57 17.41 -41.25 36.52
N VAL A 58 16.63 -40.90 35.49
CA VAL A 58 15.92 -39.63 35.41
C VAL A 58 14.45 -39.84 35.77
N GLU A 59 14.00 -39.23 36.87
CA GLU A 59 12.60 -39.31 37.31
C GLU A 59 11.71 -38.25 36.65
N ILE A 60 12.26 -37.05 36.42
CA ILE A 60 11.52 -35.90 35.86
C ILE A 60 12.32 -35.32 34.70
N CYS A 61 11.66 -35.15 33.55
CA CYS A 61 12.22 -34.46 32.40
C CYS A 61 11.49 -33.12 32.15
N ARG A 62 12.14 -32.24 31.38
CA ARG A 62 11.60 -30.92 31.04
C ARG A 62 11.48 -30.77 29.53
N TYR A 63 10.38 -30.22 29.05
CA TYR A 63 10.12 -29.98 27.63
C TYR A 63 9.51 -28.60 27.42
N LYS A 64 9.70 -28.05 26.21
CA LYS A 64 9.25 -26.70 25.85
C LYS A 64 7.75 -26.72 25.56
N ASP A 65 6.95 -26.48 26.59
CA ASP A 65 5.50 -26.33 26.51
C ASP A 65 4.97 -25.54 27.72
N TYR A 66 3.75 -25.03 27.64
CA TYR A 66 3.05 -24.32 28.73
C TYR A 66 1.94 -25.20 29.30
N ARG A 67 2.31 -26.17 30.11
CA ARG A 67 1.40 -27.12 30.78
C ARG A 67 1.57 -27.08 32.28
N GLU A 68 0.49 -27.41 32.96
CA GLU A 68 0.47 -27.51 34.40
C GLU A 68 1.34 -28.69 34.89
N PRO A 69 2.08 -28.51 35.99
CA PRO A 69 2.99 -29.54 36.49
C PRO A 69 2.25 -30.75 37.06
N PRO A 70 2.94 -31.90 37.24
CA PRO A 70 2.29 -33.14 37.69
C PRO A 70 1.71 -33.10 39.10
N TRP A 71 2.11 -32.13 39.93
CA TRP A 71 1.59 -31.91 41.29
C TRP A 71 0.44 -30.89 41.37
N SER A 72 0.00 -30.33 40.24
CA SER A 72 -1.17 -29.44 40.21
C SER A 72 -2.47 -30.24 40.29
N ALA A 73 -3.60 -29.55 40.51
CA ALA A 73 -4.92 -30.17 40.47
C ALA A 73 -5.33 -30.70 39.08
N THR A 74 -4.70 -30.18 38.02
CA THR A 74 -4.99 -30.50 36.61
C THR A 74 -3.67 -30.80 35.88
N PRO A 75 -3.05 -31.96 36.16
CA PRO A 75 -1.71 -32.26 35.65
C PRO A 75 -1.70 -32.41 34.13
N TYR A 76 -0.68 -31.86 33.47
CA TYR A 76 -0.46 -31.93 32.02
C TYR A 76 -1.50 -31.19 31.15
N GLU A 77 -2.47 -30.50 31.74
CA GLU A 77 -3.39 -29.64 31.00
C GLU A 77 -2.70 -28.35 30.53
N ILE A 78 -3.27 -27.72 29.51
CA ILE A 78 -2.78 -26.44 28.96
C ILE A 78 -2.94 -25.35 30.01
N SER A 79 -1.84 -24.67 30.34
CA SER A 79 -1.85 -23.59 31.33
C SER A 79 -2.50 -22.30 30.77
N LYS A 80 -2.96 -21.41 31.65
CA LYS A 80 -3.45 -20.07 31.28
C LYS A 80 -2.38 -19.25 30.55
N GLU A 81 -1.13 -19.48 30.92
CA GLU A 81 0.07 -18.88 30.32
C GLU A 81 0.13 -19.09 28.80
N PHE A 82 -0.24 -20.29 28.34
CA PHE A 82 -0.31 -20.62 26.92
C PHE A 82 -1.27 -19.67 26.18
N TRP A 83 -2.46 -19.48 26.73
CA TRP A 83 -3.51 -18.65 26.14
C TRP A 83 -3.12 -17.17 26.15
N THR A 84 -2.50 -16.69 27.21
CA THR A 84 -1.96 -15.33 27.29
C THR A 84 -0.92 -15.10 26.19
N VAL A 85 0.08 -15.99 26.07
CA VAL A 85 1.11 -15.88 25.04
C VAL A 85 0.50 -15.96 23.64
N LEU A 86 -0.47 -16.85 23.42
CA LEU A 86 -1.18 -16.97 22.14
C LEU A 86 -1.94 -15.68 21.78
N ALA A 87 -2.68 -15.11 22.72
CA ALA A 87 -3.42 -13.87 22.53
C ALA A 87 -2.48 -12.71 22.18
N VAL A 88 -1.35 -12.58 22.88
CA VAL A 88 -0.34 -11.55 22.59
C VAL A 88 0.29 -11.77 21.21
N ARG A 89 0.57 -13.01 20.81
CA ARG A 89 1.07 -13.32 19.46
C ARG A 89 0.09 -12.85 18.38
N LEU A 90 -1.21 -13.10 18.56
CA LEU A 90 -2.24 -12.65 17.62
C LEU A 90 -2.37 -11.12 17.58
N ALA A 91 -2.37 -10.46 18.74
CA ALA A 91 -2.40 -9.00 18.83
C ALA A 91 -1.21 -8.36 18.13
N PHE A 92 0.00 -8.90 18.33
CA PHE A 92 1.21 -8.43 17.66
C PHE A 92 1.11 -8.54 16.14
N VAL A 93 0.55 -9.64 15.61
CA VAL A 93 0.35 -9.81 14.16
C VAL A 93 -0.53 -8.70 13.61
N ILE A 94 -1.65 -8.40 14.28
CA ILE A 94 -2.59 -7.36 13.85
C ILE A 94 -1.88 -6.00 13.85
N ILE A 95 -1.24 -5.62 14.96
CA ILE A 95 -0.57 -4.32 15.09
C ILE A 95 0.55 -4.19 14.04
N PHE A 96 1.42 -5.19 13.93
CA PHE A 96 2.53 -5.18 12.99
C PHE A 96 2.05 -5.09 11.53
N GLN A 97 0.98 -5.81 11.19
CA GLN A 97 0.39 -5.74 9.85
C GLN A 97 -0.12 -4.34 9.53
N ASN A 98 -0.84 -3.71 10.47
CA ASN A 98 -1.36 -2.35 10.29
C ASN A 98 -0.23 -1.31 10.19
N VAL A 99 0.83 -1.45 11.00
CA VAL A 99 1.98 -0.53 10.95
C VAL A 99 2.74 -0.68 9.64
N VAL A 100 3.02 -1.91 9.19
CA VAL A 100 3.73 -2.12 7.91
C VAL A 100 2.88 -1.65 6.74
N MET A 101 1.57 -1.93 6.74
CA MET A 101 0.65 -1.42 5.72
C MET A 101 0.67 0.10 5.66
N LEU A 102 0.53 0.77 6.80
CA LEU A 102 0.57 2.23 6.87
C LEU A 102 1.93 2.80 6.44
N MET A 103 3.04 2.15 6.80
CA MET A 103 4.37 2.60 6.37
C MET A 103 4.56 2.44 4.86
N SER A 104 4.05 1.36 4.27
CA SER A 104 4.01 1.20 2.81
C SER A 104 3.17 2.29 2.16
N ASP A 105 1.98 2.57 2.69
CA ASP A 105 1.09 3.62 2.17
C ASP A 105 1.75 5.02 2.26
N ILE A 106 2.50 5.30 3.33
CA ILE A 106 3.26 6.54 3.47
C ILE A 106 4.39 6.61 2.45
N VAL A 107 5.07 5.50 2.16
CA VAL A 107 6.14 5.47 1.16
C VAL A 107 5.57 5.69 -0.24
N ASP A 108 4.45 5.04 -0.57
CA ASP A 108 3.74 5.21 -1.84
C ASP A 108 3.19 6.66 -1.97
N TRP A 109 2.83 7.29 -0.84
CA TRP A 109 2.46 8.71 -0.81
C TRP A 109 3.65 9.66 -0.94
N LEU A 110 4.81 9.32 -0.36
CA LEU A 110 6.02 10.13 -0.37
C LEU A 110 6.73 10.09 -1.73
N ILE A 111 6.71 8.93 -2.38
CA ILE A 111 7.20 8.71 -3.75
C ILE A 111 5.97 8.35 -4.60
N PRO A 112 5.06 9.31 -4.89
CA PRO A 112 4.00 9.02 -5.83
C PRO A 112 4.67 8.75 -7.18
N ASP A 113 4.36 7.60 -7.77
CA ASP A 113 4.82 7.13 -9.10
C ASP A 113 4.56 8.11 -10.26
N ILE A 114 3.98 9.28 -9.96
CA ILE A 114 3.69 10.38 -10.88
C ILE A 114 4.44 11.62 -10.38
N PRO A 115 5.55 12.02 -11.04
CA PRO A 115 6.18 13.30 -10.77
C PRO A 115 5.17 14.42 -11.05
N LYS A 116 5.29 15.52 -10.30
CA LYS A 116 4.48 16.75 -10.39
C LYS A 116 4.39 17.38 -11.80
N ASP A 117 5.04 16.82 -12.82
CA ASP A 117 5.04 17.31 -14.20
C ASP A 117 3.77 16.97 -15.00
N ILE A 118 3.05 15.88 -14.69
CA ILE A 118 1.85 15.54 -15.47
C ILE A 118 0.65 16.42 -15.08
N SER A 119 0.54 16.85 -13.83
CA SER A 119 -0.51 17.79 -13.43
C SER A 119 -0.31 19.16 -14.07
N MET A 120 0.93 19.60 -14.26
CA MET A 120 1.24 20.88 -14.89
C MET A 120 1.03 20.84 -16.42
N GLN A 121 1.30 19.73 -17.09
CA GLN A 121 0.95 19.55 -18.51
C GLN A 121 -0.56 19.44 -18.74
N ILE A 122 -1.28 18.67 -17.92
CA ILE A 122 -2.74 18.53 -18.04
C ILE A 122 -3.46 19.85 -17.70
N HIS A 123 -2.96 20.63 -16.73
CA HIS A 123 -3.56 21.94 -16.41
C HIS A 123 -3.33 22.95 -17.53
N LYS A 124 -2.17 22.92 -18.20
CA LYS A 124 -1.88 23.76 -19.38
C LYS A 124 -2.78 23.41 -20.56
N GLU A 125 -3.01 22.13 -20.83
CA GLU A 125 -3.92 21.70 -21.91
C GLU A 125 -5.37 22.09 -21.63
N LYS A 126 -5.84 21.97 -20.37
CA LYS A 126 -7.19 22.41 -19.98
C LYS A 126 -7.38 23.92 -20.11
N ILE A 127 -6.38 24.73 -19.75
CA ILE A 127 -6.44 26.20 -19.89
C ILE A 127 -6.48 26.60 -21.37
N LEU A 128 -5.63 25.98 -22.20
CA LEU A 128 -5.56 26.28 -23.64
C LEU A 128 -6.87 25.89 -24.36
N LEU A 129 -7.46 24.74 -24.00
CA LEU A 129 -8.74 24.31 -24.56
C LEU A 129 -9.89 25.23 -24.17
N VAL A 130 -9.95 25.69 -22.92
CA VAL A 130 -10.95 26.67 -22.46
C VAL A 130 -10.76 28.01 -23.17
N GLU A 131 -9.53 28.49 -23.35
CA GLU A 131 -9.25 29.72 -24.09
C GLU A 131 -9.70 29.63 -25.56
N LEU A 132 -9.44 28.50 -26.23
CA LEU A 132 -9.92 28.26 -27.59
C LEU A 132 -11.45 28.28 -27.67
N PHE A 133 -12.14 27.66 -26.71
CA PHE A 133 -13.60 27.64 -26.67
C PHE A 133 -14.19 29.05 -26.45
N MET A 134 -13.64 29.81 -25.50
CA MET A 134 -14.07 31.19 -25.22
C MET A 134 -13.80 32.13 -26.40
N ARG A 135 -12.68 31.95 -27.13
CA ARG A 135 -12.37 32.73 -28.33
C ARG A 135 -13.34 32.43 -29.49
N GLU A 136 -13.76 31.18 -29.65
CA GLU A 136 -14.74 30.83 -30.68
C GLU A 136 -16.11 31.46 -30.39
N GLU A 137 -16.54 31.46 -29.14
CA GLU A 137 -17.79 32.13 -28.72
C GLU A 137 -17.71 33.65 -28.94
N HIS A 138 -16.61 34.29 -28.54
CA HIS A 138 -16.41 35.74 -28.74
C HIS A 138 -16.31 36.13 -30.22
N SER A 139 -15.74 35.27 -31.06
CA SER A 139 -15.69 35.41 -32.51
C SER A 139 -17.08 35.33 -33.13
N LYS A 140 -17.89 34.34 -32.72
CA LYS A 140 -19.29 34.20 -33.14
C LYS A 140 -20.12 35.41 -32.71
N SER A 141 -20.02 35.83 -31.46
CA SER A 141 -20.74 37.01 -30.94
C SER A 141 -20.35 38.32 -31.63
N ARG A 142 -19.04 38.57 -31.85
CA ARG A 142 -18.57 39.74 -32.63
C ARG A 142 -19.03 39.70 -34.09
N ASN A 143 -19.07 38.52 -34.71
CA ASN A 143 -19.55 38.37 -36.07
C ASN A 143 -21.07 38.62 -36.16
N LEU A 144 -21.85 38.12 -35.18
CA LEU A 144 -23.27 38.42 -35.06
C LEU A 144 -23.53 39.93 -34.86
N ASP A 145 -22.78 40.61 -33.97
CA ASP A 145 -22.92 42.05 -33.76
C ASP A 145 -22.58 42.87 -35.00
N SER A 146 -21.53 42.48 -35.75
CA SER A 146 -21.17 43.17 -37.00
C SER A 146 -22.23 43.00 -38.11
N ARG A 147 -22.91 41.85 -38.14
CA ARG A 147 -24.01 41.57 -39.08
C ARG A 147 -25.30 42.30 -38.70
N VAL A 148 -25.50 42.59 -37.41
CA VAL A 148 -26.61 43.41 -36.91
C VAL A 148 -26.35 44.90 -37.15
N SER A 149 -25.10 45.37 -37.03
CA SER A 149 -24.74 46.78 -37.25
C SER A 149 -24.69 47.19 -38.73
N GLY A 150 -24.35 46.27 -39.64
CA GLY A 150 -24.22 46.56 -41.08
C GLY A 150 -25.54 46.74 -41.86
N LYS A 151 -26.71 46.63 -41.23
CA LYS A 151 -28.01 46.66 -41.92
C LYS A 151 -28.74 48.01 -41.86
N GLY A 152 -28.07 49.09 -41.41
CA GLY A 152 -28.69 50.41 -41.26
C GLY A 152 -27.80 51.56 -41.67
N LYS A 153 -27.60 51.77 -42.99
CA LYS A 153 -27.32 53.08 -43.61
C LYS A 153 -27.16 52.95 -45.13
N ALA A 154 -28.27 53.10 -45.85
CA ALA A 154 -28.26 53.52 -47.25
C ALA A 154 -28.75 54.97 -47.29
N ASN A 155 -27.92 55.91 -47.76
CA ASN A 155 -28.29 56.92 -48.76
C ASN A 155 -27.22 58.02 -48.96
N SER A 156 -26.89 58.22 -50.24
CA SER A 156 -26.66 59.50 -50.95
C SER A 156 -25.25 60.02 -51.28
N SER A 157 -25.09 60.21 -52.60
CA SER A 157 -24.36 61.23 -53.40
C SER A 157 -22.86 61.10 -53.77
N ASN A 158 -22.66 60.89 -55.08
CA ASN A 158 -21.70 61.46 -56.06
C ASN A 158 -20.34 62.03 -55.60
N SER A 159 -19.23 61.59 -56.24
CA SER A 159 -18.62 62.24 -57.41
C SER A 159 -17.17 61.78 -57.66
N SER A 160 -16.86 61.50 -58.94
CA SER A 160 -15.59 61.73 -59.66
C SER A 160 -14.27 61.02 -59.27
N ASN A 161 -13.95 60.04 -60.12
CA ASN A 161 -12.80 59.99 -61.04
C ASN A 161 -11.39 59.50 -60.62
N ASN A 162 -10.83 58.72 -61.57
CA ASN A 162 -9.43 58.39 -61.90
C ASN A 162 -8.71 57.18 -61.26
N ASN A 163 -8.68 56.10 -62.05
CA ASN A 163 -7.51 55.53 -62.75
C ASN A 163 -6.26 55.14 -61.95
N ASN A 164 -5.97 53.83 -61.84
CA ASN A 164 -5.07 53.12 -62.76
C ASN A 164 -4.71 51.70 -62.28
N TYR A 165 -4.84 50.73 -63.21
CA TYR A 165 -4.01 49.53 -63.48
C TYR A 165 -3.69 48.54 -62.31
N SER A 166 -3.71 47.21 -62.43
CA SER A 166 -3.97 46.27 -63.52
C SER A 166 -4.16 44.85 -62.94
N THR A 167 -5.20 44.18 -63.44
CA THR A 167 -5.25 42.81 -63.99
C THR A 167 -4.57 41.60 -63.30
N THR A 168 -5.45 40.67 -62.90
CA THR A 168 -5.45 39.19 -63.15
C THR A 168 -4.34 38.33 -62.52
N VAL A 169 -4.60 37.14 -61.96
CA VAL A 169 -5.14 35.92 -62.60
C VAL A 169 -5.65 34.95 -61.52
N HIS A 170 -6.89 34.46 -61.66
CA HIS A 170 -7.36 33.12 -61.25
C HIS A 170 -7.19 32.18 -62.49
N PRO A 171 -7.25 30.82 -62.45
CA PRO A 171 -7.86 29.92 -61.44
C PRO A 171 -7.16 28.53 -61.22
N ARG A 172 -7.84 27.68 -60.44
CA ARG A 172 -8.16 26.25 -60.70
C ARG A 172 -7.20 25.11 -60.26
N SER A 173 -7.73 24.35 -59.29
CA SER A 173 -8.03 22.90 -59.30
C SER A 173 -6.97 21.84 -59.60
N GLY A 174 -6.93 20.85 -58.71
CA GLY A 174 -6.90 19.43 -59.10
C GLY A 174 -5.79 18.59 -58.45
N PRO A 175 -6.12 17.50 -57.72
CA PRO A 175 -5.15 16.61 -57.10
C PRO A 175 -4.77 15.46 -58.05
N HIS A 176 -3.58 14.87 -57.91
CA HIS A 176 -3.33 13.49 -58.34
C HIS A 176 -2.17 12.85 -57.56
N ASN A 177 -2.47 11.67 -57.01
CA ASN A 177 -1.55 10.65 -56.52
C ASN A 177 -0.55 10.24 -57.61
N SER A 178 0.65 9.78 -57.21
CA SER A 178 1.15 8.40 -57.41
C SER A 178 2.67 8.29 -57.17
N THR A 179 3.04 7.44 -56.21
CA THR A 179 4.06 6.36 -56.26
C THR A 179 5.43 6.54 -56.93
N GLY A 180 6.46 6.02 -56.25
CA GLY A 180 7.71 5.50 -56.85
C GLY A 180 8.96 6.07 -56.16
N SER A 181 9.59 5.35 -55.22
CA SER A 181 10.56 4.26 -55.43
C SER A 181 12.01 4.74 -55.45
N LEU A 182 12.71 4.50 -54.33
CA LEU A 182 14.03 3.86 -54.25
C LEU A 182 14.27 3.41 -52.81
#